data_AF-A0A3B8ZKV1-F1
#
_entry.id   AF-A0A3B8ZKV1-F1
#
_cell.length_a   1.000
_cell.length_b   1.000
_cell.length_c   1.000
_cell.angle_alpha   90.00
_cell.angle_beta   90.00
_cell.angle_gamma   90.00
#
_symmetry.space_group_name_H-M   'P 1'
#
loop_
_entity.id
_entity.type
_entity.pdbx_description
1 polymer ?
#
loop_
_entity_poly.entity_id
_entity_poly.type
_entity_poly.pdbx_seq_one_letter_code
_entity_poly.pdbx_strand_id
1 'polypeptide(L)'
;MLDSRERKSQTDYSTAWLPESLQRQLSGFRSYVWLTKLLQSFSLALLSCLLAFVTILISDRLSDTWPAVRWALLLSSVIVWMLLPWTVYRWMWSYRRPEQLARLLREREPAFGDELLSAIELAANSQEQSRSPELCQAAIGQAAASAIKNDLRKWSPPNRLPMIASLLVLNLCIVCASAWWIPTATGNAWQRLTRPWRAIERYTFAAVQALPERMVVAHGEPTQWSVQLKPDSAWSPATAYASLGNSPELPAQLNDNRYPFQLPPLTVQTELQLQVGDFDHQVQVEPKLRPELTTVTAEVTLPEYLQRDAPLDVEVRSGVLSVVEGSQARLIATATRPLQHAKLDDIDSYVDGSQIRTQTWLIDGTEKAFSLRWRDQDGLDGSSAFQLQIKPMIDEPPSVTAQDLPRQCVLLDSEQLNFRVLAADDFGIRRVGMRWRGVDENPLVTAAQGQAVLSAGGANQSPLQVSGAFCAANLGIAAQTIQLTIWVEDYLPGRQPVESLPYLLYVLSPDQHALWITAQMNKWQRAALDVRDVEMQLNQSNQALRDRAAQELSTEMFRDELMRQAAAEHANARKLSGLAQQGVELLRQAARNSDIS
;
A
#
# COMPACT_ATOMS: atom_id res chain seq x y z
N MET A 1 60.04 39.14 -61.11
CA MET A 1 60.60 37.97 -61.81
C MET A 1 59.44 37.08 -62.20
N LEU A 2 58.75 37.44 -63.29
CA LEU A 2 59.00 36.99 -64.66
C LEU A 2 58.30 35.63 -64.91
N ASP A 3 56.97 35.61 -64.81
CA ASP A 3 56.11 34.83 -65.73
C ASP A 3 54.61 35.19 -65.59
N SER A 4 54.28 36.48 -65.42
CA SER A 4 52.94 36.95 -65.05
C SER A 4 52.38 38.04 -65.96
N ARG A 5 52.87 38.15 -67.20
CA ARG A 5 52.41 39.16 -68.18
C ARG A 5 52.01 38.67 -69.57
N GLU A 6 52.14 37.39 -69.92
CA GLU A 6 51.76 36.88 -71.27
C GLU A 6 50.49 36.01 -71.33
N ARG A 7 49.70 35.96 -70.25
CA ARG A 7 48.46 35.17 -70.23
C ARG A 7 47.20 36.03 -70.02
N LYS A 8 47.20 37.26 -70.57
CA LYS A 8 46.10 38.23 -70.43
C LYS A 8 45.55 38.79 -71.75
N SER A 9 45.88 38.20 -72.90
CA SER A 9 45.48 38.75 -74.21
C SER A 9 45.06 37.69 -75.24
N GLN A 10 44.29 36.67 -74.83
CA GLN A 10 43.89 35.61 -75.79
C GLN A 10 42.49 35.03 -75.63
N THR A 11 41.56 35.78 -75.02
CA THR A 11 40.18 35.27 -74.84
C THR A 11 39.06 36.26 -75.08
N ASP A 12 39.32 37.40 -75.73
CA ASP A 12 38.31 38.46 -75.92
C ASP A 12 38.13 38.92 -77.39
N TYR A 13 38.39 38.05 -78.37
CA TYR A 13 38.30 38.40 -79.80
C TYR A 13 37.14 37.76 -80.58
N SER A 14 36.25 36.97 -79.96
CA SER A 14 35.23 36.21 -80.71
C SER A 14 33.87 36.89 -80.89
N THR A 15 33.70 38.17 -80.52
CA THR A 15 32.38 38.85 -80.58
C THR A 15 32.35 40.13 -81.42
N ALA A 16 33.49 40.61 -81.92
CA ALA A 16 33.53 41.92 -82.56
C ALA A 16 32.93 42.00 -83.98
N TRP A 17 32.54 40.87 -84.60
CA TRP A 17 32.16 40.82 -86.03
C TRP A 17 30.79 40.21 -86.36
N LEU A 18 29.94 39.90 -85.37
CA LEU A 18 28.53 39.56 -85.62
C LEU A 18 27.65 40.82 -85.60
N PRO A 19 26.66 40.97 -86.52
CA PRO A 19 25.70 42.07 -86.49
C PRO A 19 24.99 42.15 -85.14
N GLU A 20 24.82 43.37 -84.62
CA GLU A 20 24.17 43.58 -83.32
C GLU A 20 22.78 42.94 -83.23
N SER A 21 22.04 42.90 -84.34
CA SER A 21 20.73 42.26 -84.43
C SER A 21 20.78 40.75 -84.14
N LEU A 22 21.74 40.04 -84.73
CA LEU A 22 21.93 38.60 -84.55
C LEU A 22 22.48 38.28 -83.16
N GLN A 23 23.37 39.13 -82.63
CA GLN A 23 23.84 39.01 -81.24
C GLN A 23 22.70 39.19 -80.23
N ARG A 24 21.81 40.17 -80.44
CA ARG A 24 20.63 40.39 -79.58
C ARG A 24 19.65 39.22 -79.64
N GLN A 25 19.45 38.60 -80.79
CA GLN A 25 18.56 37.44 -80.93
C GLN A 25 19.14 36.17 -80.30
N LEU A 26 20.42 35.87 -80.53
CA LEU A 26 21.10 34.73 -79.90
C LEU A 26 21.23 34.90 -78.39
N SER A 27 21.52 36.11 -77.90
CA SER A 27 21.53 36.39 -76.46
C SER A 27 20.12 36.35 -75.85
N GLY A 28 19.10 36.80 -76.56
CA GLY A 28 17.69 36.64 -76.16
C GLY A 28 17.24 35.19 -76.09
N PHE A 29 17.61 34.37 -77.08
CA PHE A 29 17.36 32.92 -77.08
C PHE A 29 18.12 32.22 -75.94
N ARG A 30 19.40 32.57 -75.73
CA ARG A 30 20.22 32.08 -74.60
C ARG A 30 19.57 32.39 -73.27
N SER A 31 19.22 33.65 -73.03
CA SER A 31 18.56 34.08 -71.79
C SER A 31 17.22 33.36 -71.59
N TYR A 32 16.45 33.14 -72.66
CA TYR A 32 15.20 32.37 -72.59
C TYR A 32 15.44 30.90 -72.21
N VAL A 33 16.39 30.21 -72.83
CA VAL A 33 16.73 28.81 -72.50
C VAL A 33 17.27 28.69 -71.08
N TRP A 34 18.17 29.61 -70.68
CA TRP A 34 18.70 29.65 -69.31
C TRP A 34 17.59 29.86 -68.30
N LEU A 35 16.76 30.90 -68.48
CA LEU A 35 15.68 31.22 -67.55
C LEU A 35 14.68 30.06 -67.47
N THR A 36 14.20 29.54 -68.60
CA THR A 36 13.20 28.46 -68.59
C THR A 36 13.73 27.16 -67.99
N LYS A 37 14.98 26.77 -68.25
CA LYS A 37 15.55 25.53 -67.70
C LYS A 37 15.93 25.67 -66.23
N LEU A 38 16.45 26.82 -65.82
CA LEU A 38 16.69 27.11 -64.40
C LEU A 38 15.39 27.14 -63.61
N LEU A 39 14.36 27.82 -64.11
CA LEU A 39 13.05 27.87 -63.45
C LEU A 39 12.42 26.47 -63.40
N GLN A 40 12.54 25.66 -64.45
CA GLN A 40 12.07 24.26 -64.43
C GLN A 40 12.77 23.44 -63.35
N SER A 41 14.10 23.48 -63.28
CA SER A 41 14.84 22.70 -62.29
C SER A 41 14.57 23.19 -60.87
N PHE A 42 14.49 24.50 -60.66
CA PHE A 42 14.20 25.08 -59.35
C PHE A 42 12.77 24.76 -58.91
N SER A 43 11.77 24.93 -59.79
CA SER A 43 10.38 24.55 -59.51
C SER A 43 10.24 23.05 -59.24
N LEU A 44 11.00 22.19 -59.93
CA LEU A 44 11.00 20.75 -59.68
C LEU A 44 11.60 20.41 -58.30
N ALA A 45 12.72 21.06 -57.92
CA ALA A 45 13.35 20.87 -56.62
C ALA A 45 12.47 21.38 -55.45
N LEU A 46 11.77 22.49 -55.65
CA LEU A 46 10.79 22.98 -54.69
C LEU A 46 9.58 22.04 -54.60
N LEU A 47 9.08 21.56 -55.74
CA LEU A 47 7.98 20.60 -55.79
C LEU A 47 8.33 19.30 -55.06
N SER A 48 9.56 18.78 -55.18
CA SER A 48 9.95 17.56 -54.45
C SER A 48 9.90 17.74 -52.93
N CYS A 49 10.33 18.89 -52.40
CA CYS A 49 10.25 19.16 -50.96
C CYS A 49 8.80 19.27 -50.48
N LEU A 50 7.95 19.99 -51.23
CA LEU A 50 6.54 20.14 -50.86
C LEU A 50 5.80 18.81 -50.94
N LEU A 51 6.07 18.00 -51.96
CA LEU A 51 5.47 16.67 -52.10
C LEU A 51 5.90 15.75 -50.96
N ALA A 52 7.18 15.76 -50.56
CA ALA A 52 7.67 15.02 -49.41
C ALA A 52 6.96 15.42 -48.11
N PHE A 53 6.76 16.73 -47.91
CA PHE A 53 6.02 17.26 -46.77
C PHE A 53 4.55 16.84 -46.76
N VAL A 54 3.82 17.02 -47.87
CA VAL A 54 2.41 16.60 -48.00
C VAL A 54 2.28 15.09 -47.78
N THR A 55 3.24 14.29 -48.27
CA THR A 55 3.26 12.84 -48.06
C THR A 55 3.35 12.47 -46.58
N ILE A 56 4.23 13.13 -45.80
CA ILE A 56 4.32 12.90 -44.35
C ILE A 56 3.05 13.38 -43.66
N LEU A 57 2.54 14.56 -44.01
CA LEU A 57 1.32 15.11 -43.43
C LEU A 57 0.13 14.16 -43.59
N ILE A 58 -0.02 13.52 -44.76
CA ILE A 58 -1.08 12.53 -45.02
C ILE A 58 -0.78 11.20 -44.34
N SER A 59 0.45 10.71 -44.43
CA SER A 59 0.85 9.43 -43.81
C SER A 59 0.64 9.45 -42.30
N ASP A 60 0.95 10.58 -41.64
CA ASP A 60 0.77 10.79 -40.20
C ASP A 60 -0.70 10.82 -39.76
N ARG A 61 -1.66 10.78 -40.69
CA ARG A 61 -3.09 10.60 -40.37
C ARG A 61 -3.53 9.14 -40.45
N LEU A 62 -2.79 8.32 -41.19
CA LEU A 62 -3.11 6.90 -41.37
C LEU A 62 -2.36 6.04 -40.36
N SER A 63 -1.09 6.35 -40.08
CA SER A 63 -0.25 5.58 -39.15
C SER A 63 0.97 6.40 -38.73
N ASP A 64 1.73 5.92 -37.74
CA ASP A 64 3.02 6.54 -37.44
C ASP A 64 4.03 6.24 -38.58
N THR A 65 4.42 7.28 -39.32
CA THR A 65 5.38 7.13 -40.41
C THR A 65 6.71 6.61 -39.91
N TRP A 66 7.12 5.43 -40.39
CA TRP A 66 8.39 4.80 -40.04
C TRP A 66 9.59 5.73 -40.34
N PRO A 67 10.61 5.86 -39.45
CA PRO A 67 11.72 6.79 -39.66
C PRO A 67 12.48 6.59 -40.98
N ALA A 68 12.56 5.36 -41.49
CA ALA A 68 13.19 5.08 -42.79
C ALA A 68 12.47 5.78 -43.96
N VAL A 69 11.14 5.86 -43.92
CA VAL A 69 10.35 6.58 -44.93
C VAL A 69 10.63 8.08 -44.87
N ARG A 70 10.75 8.65 -43.67
CA ARG A 70 11.11 10.06 -43.48
C ARG A 70 12.49 10.36 -44.07
N TRP A 71 13.46 9.47 -43.85
CA TRP A 71 14.79 9.56 -44.48
C TRP A 71 14.74 9.47 -46.00
N ALA A 72 13.98 8.51 -46.56
CA ALA A 72 13.86 8.36 -48.00
C ALA A 72 13.24 9.61 -48.66
N LEU A 73 12.22 10.21 -48.04
CA LEU A 73 11.58 11.43 -48.52
C LEU A 73 12.51 12.65 -48.42
N LEU A 74 13.29 12.77 -47.34
CA LEU A 74 14.26 13.85 -47.21
C LEU A 74 15.42 13.69 -48.21
N LEU A 75 15.99 12.48 -48.32
CA LEU A 75 17.12 12.21 -49.21
C LEU A 75 16.73 12.36 -50.69
N SER A 76 15.54 11.89 -51.08
CA SER A 76 15.05 12.10 -52.46
C SER A 76 14.92 13.59 -52.78
N SER A 77 14.40 14.40 -51.86
CA SER A 77 14.35 15.86 -52.02
C SER A 77 15.76 16.44 -52.16
N VAL A 78 16.70 16.05 -51.30
CA VAL A 78 18.10 16.50 -51.35
C VAL A 78 18.78 16.11 -52.68
N ILE A 79 18.57 14.89 -53.18
CA ILE A 79 19.12 14.43 -54.45
C ILE A 79 18.62 15.31 -55.60
N VAL A 80 17.33 15.66 -55.63
CA VAL A 80 16.77 16.56 -56.66
C VAL A 80 17.42 17.95 -56.57
N TRP A 81 17.67 18.48 -55.37
CA TRP A 81 18.42 19.73 -55.19
C TRP A 81 19.88 19.62 -55.64
N MET A 82 20.54 18.49 -55.44
CA MET A 82 21.91 18.25 -55.91
C MET A 82 22.03 18.17 -57.44
N LEU A 83 20.92 17.97 -58.17
CA LEU A 83 20.92 18.04 -59.64
C LEU A 83 20.95 19.47 -60.17
N LEU A 84 20.66 20.51 -59.35
CA LEU A 84 20.68 21.91 -59.79
C LEU A 84 22.04 22.38 -60.31
N PRO A 85 23.18 22.16 -59.61
CA PRO A 85 24.50 22.46 -60.15
C PRO A 85 24.76 21.80 -61.50
N TRP A 86 24.31 20.55 -61.67
CA TRP A 86 24.44 19.84 -62.94
C TRP A 86 23.59 20.46 -64.05
N THR A 87 22.35 20.89 -63.76
CA THR A 87 21.51 21.57 -64.76
C THR A 87 22.04 22.95 -65.10
N VAL A 88 22.58 23.69 -64.11
CA VAL A 88 23.31 24.95 -64.34
C VAL A 88 24.53 24.70 -65.22
N TYR A 89 25.34 23.69 -64.94
CA TYR A 89 26.48 23.33 -65.78
C TYR A 89 26.03 22.97 -67.21
N ARG A 90 25.08 22.06 -67.34
CA ARG A 90 24.56 21.58 -68.63
C ARG A 90 23.96 22.69 -69.48
N TRP A 91 23.18 23.61 -68.90
CA TRP A 91 22.46 24.63 -69.67
C TRP A 91 23.18 25.96 -69.75
N MET A 92 23.87 26.36 -68.68
CA MET A 92 24.53 27.67 -68.57
C MET A 92 26.03 27.62 -68.89
N TRP A 93 26.72 26.49 -68.72
CA TRP A 93 28.14 26.34 -69.08
C TRP A 93 28.32 25.78 -70.49
N SER A 94 27.52 24.78 -70.89
CA SER A 94 27.64 24.14 -72.21
C SER A 94 27.07 24.96 -73.38
N TYR A 95 26.28 26.02 -73.13
CA TYR A 95 25.67 26.87 -74.15
C TYR A 95 25.99 28.36 -73.96
N ARG A 96 27.26 28.67 -73.65
CA ARG A 96 27.73 30.06 -73.46
C ARG A 96 28.06 30.73 -74.78
N ARG A 97 28.65 29.98 -75.69
CA ARG A 97 29.19 30.46 -76.96
C ARG A 97 28.11 30.41 -78.04
N PRO A 98 28.14 31.33 -79.02
CA PRO A 98 27.16 31.37 -80.11
C PRO A 98 27.17 30.08 -80.94
N GLU A 99 28.35 29.46 -81.16
CA GLU A 99 28.52 28.18 -81.85
C GLU A 99 27.72 27.04 -81.18
N GLN A 100 27.71 27.02 -79.85
CA GLN A 100 27.02 26.01 -79.05
C GLN A 100 25.50 26.18 -79.15
N LEU A 101 25.02 27.42 -79.21
CA LEU A 101 23.60 27.73 -79.42
C LEU A 101 23.14 27.35 -80.83
N ALA A 102 23.99 27.56 -81.84
CA ALA A 102 23.70 27.11 -83.22
C ALA A 102 23.60 25.59 -83.29
N ARG A 103 24.47 24.84 -82.60
CA ARG A 103 24.36 23.37 -82.46
C ARG A 103 23.06 22.94 -81.76
N LEU A 104 22.65 23.65 -80.71
CA LEU A 104 21.37 23.38 -80.03
C LEU A 104 20.16 23.62 -80.96
N LEU A 105 20.21 24.68 -81.77
CA LEU A 105 19.17 24.99 -82.76
C LEU A 105 19.15 23.96 -83.90
N ARG A 106 20.32 23.48 -84.33
CA ARG A 106 20.47 22.41 -85.34
C ARG A 106 19.74 21.12 -84.96
N GLU A 107 19.65 20.78 -83.68
CA GLU A 107 18.92 19.60 -83.22
C GLU A 107 17.41 19.67 -83.53
N ARG A 108 16.84 20.88 -83.64
CA ARG A 108 15.40 21.10 -83.87
C ARG A 108 15.09 21.60 -85.27
N GLU A 109 15.94 22.45 -85.83
CA GLU A 109 15.85 22.98 -87.18
C GLU A 109 17.24 22.89 -87.85
N PRO A 110 17.56 21.77 -88.52
CA PRO A 110 18.89 21.52 -89.08
C PRO A 110 19.32 22.58 -90.11
N ALA A 111 18.41 23.00 -90.99
CA ALA A 111 18.70 23.95 -92.07
C ALA A 111 19.15 25.31 -91.53
N PHE A 112 18.41 25.85 -90.56
CA PHE A 112 18.74 27.12 -89.91
C PHE A 112 19.95 27.01 -88.99
N GLY A 113 20.09 25.89 -88.26
CA GLY A 113 21.25 25.64 -87.40
C GLY A 113 22.56 25.54 -88.16
N ASP A 114 22.57 24.90 -89.34
CA ASP A 114 23.74 24.78 -90.21
C ASP A 114 24.12 26.12 -90.87
N GLU A 115 23.12 26.93 -91.27
CA GLU A 115 23.33 28.30 -91.76
C GLU A 115 23.96 29.19 -90.69
N LEU A 116 23.44 29.17 -89.46
CA LEU A 116 24.00 29.91 -88.33
C LEU A 116 25.40 29.42 -87.95
N LEU A 117 25.63 28.11 -87.91
CA LEU A 117 26.92 27.55 -87.53
C LEU A 117 27.99 27.92 -88.56
N SER A 118 27.68 27.77 -89.85
CA SER A 118 28.57 28.18 -90.94
C SER A 118 28.88 29.67 -90.88
N ALA A 119 27.86 30.52 -90.68
CA ALA A 119 28.06 31.98 -90.54
C ALA A 119 28.93 32.35 -89.33
N ILE A 120 28.79 31.65 -88.20
CA ILE A 120 29.61 31.88 -87.00
C ILE A 120 31.04 31.35 -87.17
N GLU A 121 31.23 30.19 -87.81
CA GLU A 121 32.55 29.61 -88.09
C GLU A 121 33.33 30.46 -89.12
N LEU A 122 32.66 30.98 -90.16
CA LEU A 122 33.24 31.96 -91.08
C LEU A 122 33.60 33.27 -90.35
N ALA A 123 32.74 33.77 -89.47
CA ALA A 123 33.00 35.00 -88.70
C ALA A 123 34.15 34.85 -87.70
N ALA A 124 34.42 33.64 -87.21
CA ALA A 124 35.51 33.36 -86.28
C ALA A 124 36.87 33.15 -86.98
N ASN A 125 36.89 32.83 -88.28
CA ASN A 125 38.10 32.52 -89.03
C ASN A 125 38.75 33.75 -89.68
N SER A 126 39.73 34.34 -88.98
CA SER A 126 40.46 35.54 -89.44
C SER A 126 41.15 35.39 -90.82
N GLN A 127 41.55 34.17 -91.21
CA GLN A 127 42.17 33.92 -92.51
C GLN A 127 41.15 34.03 -93.66
N GLU A 128 39.96 33.45 -93.51
CA GLU A 128 38.91 33.52 -94.53
C GLU A 128 38.31 34.92 -94.63
N GLN A 129 38.21 35.63 -93.50
CA GLN A 129 37.77 37.02 -93.45
C GLN A 129 38.72 37.97 -94.21
N SER A 130 40.02 37.68 -94.20
CA SER A 130 41.03 38.43 -94.95
C SER A 130 41.07 38.09 -96.45
N ARG A 131 40.60 36.90 -96.84
CA ARG A 131 40.58 36.43 -98.23
C ARG A 131 39.36 36.91 -99.01
N SER A 132 38.19 37.00 -98.37
CA SER A 132 36.94 37.35 -99.05
C SER A 132 35.95 38.05 -98.11
N PRO A 133 36.12 39.36 -97.87
CA PRO A 133 35.28 40.11 -96.93
C PRO A 133 33.81 40.21 -97.39
N GLU A 134 33.55 40.33 -98.70
CA GLU A 134 32.19 40.46 -99.24
C GLU A 134 31.36 39.17 -99.08
N LEU A 135 31.96 37.99 -99.27
CA LEU A 135 31.29 36.70 -99.07
C LEU A 135 30.98 36.43 -97.59
N CYS A 136 31.91 36.78 -96.70
CA CYS A 136 31.67 36.69 -95.26
C CYS A 136 30.53 37.61 -94.83
N GLN A 137 30.49 38.86 -95.31
CA GLN A 137 29.41 39.79 -95.01
C GLN A 137 28.06 39.34 -95.57
N ALA A 138 28.03 38.76 -96.78
CA ALA A 138 26.81 38.21 -97.38
C ALA A 138 26.26 37.01 -96.60
N ALA A 139 27.12 36.06 -96.20
CA ALA A 139 26.72 34.88 -95.42
C ALA A 139 26.21 35.26 -94.02
N ILE A 140 26.91 36.18 -93.34
CA ILE A 140 26.50 36.71 -92.04
C ILE A 140 25.19 37.52 -92.15
N GLY A 141 25.05 38.32 -93.21
CA GLY A 141 23.84 39.09 -93.49
C GLY A 141 22.62 38.20 -93.81
N GLN A 142 22.84 37.11 -94.55
CA GLN A 142 21.81 36.12 -94.84
C GLN A 142 21.35 35.41 -93.55
N ALA A 143 22.29 34.93 -92.74
CA ALA A 143 21.99 34.32 -91.44
C ALA A 143 21.25 35.28 -90.49
N ALA A 144 21.64 36.55 -90.47
CA ALA A 144 20.94 37.59 -89.70
C ALA A 144 19.52 37.86 -90.23
N ALA A 145 19.32 37.90 -91.54
CA ALA A 145 18.00 38.07 -92.15
C ALA A 145 17.08 36.86 -91.90
N SER A 146 17.63 35.64 -91.98
CA SER A 146 16.93 34.39 -91.65
C SER A 146 16.53 34.33 -90.17
N ALA A 147 17.38 34.86 -89.27
CA ALA A 147 17.10 34.92 -87.84
C ALA A 147 16.03 35.97 -87.47
N ILE A 148 15.95 37.09 -88.22
CA ILE A 148 14.88 38.09 -88.05
C ILE A 148 13.51 37.57 -88.48
N LYS A 149 13.46 36.72 -89.52
CA LYS A 149 12.20 36.16 -90.02
C LYS A 149 11.59 35.11 -89.08
N ASN A 150 12.39 34.48 -88.22
CA ASN A 150 11.98 33.34 -87.41
C ASN A 150 12.06 33.62 -85.90
N ASP A 151 11.04 33.20 -85.14
CA ASP A 151 11.11 33.21 -83.67
C ASP A 151 11.90 31.99 -83.16
N LEU A 152 13.15 32.22 -82.78
CA LEU A 152 14.07 31.19 -82.27
C LEU A 152 13.51 30.41 -81.08
N ARG A 153 12.57 30.98 -80.33
CA ARG A 153 11.97 30.33 -79.15
C ARG A 153 11.18 29.08 -79.51
N LYS A 154 10.63 28.99 -80.73
CA LYS A 154 9.88 27.82 -81.22
C LYS A 154 10.75 26.57 -81.32
N TRP A 155 12.06 26.76 -81.53
CA TRP A 155 13.05 25.69 -81.62
C TRP A 155 13.77 25.43 -80.29
N SER A 156 13.28 26.00 -79.19
CA SER A 156 13.81 25.72 -77.86
C SER A 156 13.46 24.30 -77.37
N PRO A 157 14.26 23.71 -76.46
CA PRO A 157 13.92 22.44 -75.84
C PRO A 157 12.57 22.50 -75.12
N PRO A 158 11.83 21.37 -74.98
CA PRO A 158 10.45 21.37 -74.51
C PRO A 158 10.29 22.09 -73.18
N ASN A 159 9.29 22.98 -73.11
CA ASN A 159 8.99 23.75 -71.92
C ASN A 159 8.03 22.98 -71.00
N ARG A 160 8.57 22.25 -70.01
CA ARG A 160 7.78 21.55 -68.98
C ARG A 160 7.40 22.44 -67.79
N LEU A 161 7.82 23.71 -67.81
CA LEU A 161 7.55 24.66 -66.73
C LEU A 161 6.07 24.81 -66.40
N PRO A 162 5.11 24.97 -67.35
CA PRO A 162 3.71 25.18 -66.97
C PRO A 162 3.12 23.99 -66.20
N MET A 163 3.49 22.76 -66.56
CA MET A 163 3.07 21.55 -65.85
C MET A 163 3.69 21.46 -64.45
N ILE A 164 5.00 21.71 -64.32
CA ILE A 164 5.67 21.69 -63.01
C ILE A 164 5.13 22.81 -62.12
N ALA A 165 4.91 23.99 -62.70
CA ALA A 165 4.36 25.15 -61.99
C ALA A 165 2.92 24.89 -61.51
N SER A 166 2.06 24.25 -62.31
CA SER A 166 0.70 23.92 -61.86
C SER A 166 0.71 22.93 -60.69
N LEU A 167 1.55 21.89 -60.75
CA LEU A 167 1.73 20.94 -59.63
C LEU A 167 2.32 21.59 -58.38
N LEU A 168 3.26 22.51 -58.56
CA LEU A 168 3.87 23.29 -57.49
C LEU A 168 2.84 24.19 -56.81
N VAL A 169 2.05 24.94 -57.58
CA VAL A 169 0.97 25.79 -57.05
C VAL A 169 -0.06 24.96 -56.32
N LEU A 170 -0.46 23.80 -56.86
CA LEU A 170 -1.39 22.89 -56.19
C LEU A 170 -0.85 22.42 -54.83
N ASN A 171 0.41 21.94 -54.77
CA ASN A 171 1.03 21.53 -53.50
C ASN A 171 1.16 22.70 -52.52
N LEU A 172 1.53 23.88 -53.01
CA LEU A 172 1.64 25.07 -52.17
C LEU A 172 0.28 25.45 -51.57
N CYS A 173 -0.80 25.38 -52.35
CA CYS A 173 -2.16 25.59 -51.84
C CYS A 173 -2.53 24.57 -50.74
N ILE A 174 -2.18 23.30 -50.90
CA ILE A 174 -2.42 22.26 -49.88
C ILE A 174 -1.66 22.60 -48.59
N VAL A 175 -0.39 22.98 -48.68
CA VAL A 175 0.43 23.34 -47.51
C VAL A 175 -0.08 24.61 -46.82
N CYS A 176 -0.47 25.63 -47.59
CA CYS A 176 -1.06 26.85 -47.03
C CYS A 176 -2.41 26.57 -46.36
N ALA A 177 -3.25 25.72 -46.97
CA ALA A 177 -4.52 25.31 -46.39
C ALA A 177 -4.30 24.51 -45.09
N SER A 178 -3.36 23.56 -45.06
CA SER A 178 -3.08 22.80 -43.84
C SER A 178 -2.49 23.67 -42.72
N ALA A 179 -1.60 24.61 -43.06
CA ALA A 179 -1.05 25.56 -42.10
C ALA A 179 -2.12 26.46 -41.48
N TRP A 180 -3.18 26.80 -42.24
CA TRP A 180 -4.29 27.62 -41.74
C TRP A 180 -5.28 26.83 -40.89
N TRP A 181 -5.66 25.62 -41.33
CA TRP A 181 -6.71 24.83 -40.65
C TRP A 181 -6.18 24.00 -39.49
N ILE A 182 -4.96 23.47 -39.60
CA ILE A 182 -4.35 22.54 -38.64
C ILE A 182 -2.87 22.93 -38.38
N PRO A 183 -2.60 24.11 -37.79
CA PRO A 183 -1.26 24.67 -37.67
C PRO A 183 -0.30 23.79 -36.83
N THR A 184 -0.80 23.20 -35.74
CA THR A 184 -0.02 22.34 -34.84
C THR A 184 0.41 21.04 -35.52
N ALA A 185 -0.52 20.36 -36.20
CA ALA A 185 -0.24 19.18 -37.01
C ALA A 185 0.75 19.47 -38.15
N THR A 186 0.55 20.59 -38.86
CA THR A 186 1.44 21.04 -39.94
C THR A 186 2.87 21.30 -39.41
N GLY A 187 2.98 21.95 -38.24
CA GLY A 187 4.25 22.16 -37.56
C GLY A 187 4.93 20.85 -37.13
N ASN A 188 4.18 19.88 -36.60
CA ASN A 188 4.70 18.56 -36.23
C ASN A 188 5.23 17.80 -37.46
N ALA A 189 4.46 17.75 -38.56
CA ALA A 189 4.88 17.11 -39.80
C ALA A 189 6.17 17.75 -40.36
N TRP A 190 6.30 19.08 -40.27
CA TRP A 190 7.50 19.80 -40.72
C TRP A 190 8.72 19.44 -39.86
N GLN A 191 8.56 19.38 -38.55
CA GLN A 191 9.63 18.98 -37.64
C GLN A 191 10.05 17.51 -37.88
N ARG A 192 9.09 16.61 -38.14
CA ARG A 192 9.36 15.19 -38.42
C ARG A 192 10.03 14.97 -39.77
N LEU A 193 9.72 15.80 -40.79
CA LEU A 193 10.42 15.77 -42.10
C LEU A 193 11.85 16.29 -42.00
N THR A 194 12.06 17.44 -41.34
CA THR A 194 13.37 18.12 -41.31
C THR A 194 14.34 17.52 -40.30
N ARG A 195 13.84 16.74 -39.33
CA ARG A 195 14.63 16.09 -38.28
C ARG A 195 14.29 14.61 -38.15
N PRO A 196 14.48 13.78 -39.20
CA PRO A 196 14.14 12.36 -39.19
C PRO A 196 14.95 11.54 -38.17
N TRP A 197 16.05 12.09 -37.63
CA TRP A 197 16.87 11.48 -36.58
C TRP A 197 16.34 11.69 -35.16
N ARG A 198 15.37 12.60 -34.93
CA ARG A 198 14.78 12.80 -33.60
C ARG A 198 13.53 11.95 -33.45
N ALA A 199 13.38 11.34 -32.27
CA ALA A 199 12.16 10.66 -31.85
C ALA A 199 11.09 11.71 -31.48
N ILE A 200 10.49 12.31 -32.51
CA ILE A 200 9.38 13.25 -32.36
C ILE A 200 8.08 12.45 -32.51
N GLU A 201 7.26 12.47 -31.47
CA GLU A 201 5.95 11.81 -31.46
C GLU A 201 5.00 12.44 -32.49
N ARG A 202 4.09 11.61 -33.00
CA ARG A 202 3.02 12.03 -33.90
C ARG A 202 2.08 12.96 -33.17
N TYR A 203 1.75 14.10 -33.78
CA TYR A 203 0.66 14.92 -33.28
C TYR A 203 -0.69 14.21 -33.49
N THR A 204 -1.43 14.03 -32.41
CA THR A 204 -2.81 13.53 -32.40
C THR A 204 -3.77 14.67 -32.05
N PHE A 205 -4.97 14.66 -32.61
CA PHE A 205 -6.00 15.66 -32.33
C PHE A 205 -6.69 15.40 -31.00
N ALA A 206 -6.94 14.13 -30.69
CA ALA A 206 -7.29 13.70 -29.36
C ALA A 206 -6.01 13.58 -28.54
N ALA A 207 -5.90 14.36 -27.46
CA ALA A 207 -4.74 14.34 -26.59
C ALA A 207 -5.18 13.97 -25.18
N VAL A 208 -4.58 12.92 -24.61
CA VAL A 208 -4.82 12.48 -23.24
C VAL A 208 -3.66 12.89 -22.33
N GLN A 209 -3.93 13.01 -21.03
CA GLN A 209 -2.89 13.22 -20.03
C GLN A 209 -1.88 12.06 -20.04
N ALA A 210 -0.66 12.32 -19.53
CA ALA A 210 0.39 11.31 -19.51
C ALA A 210 -0.10 10.05 -18.80
N LEU A 211 -0.01 8.92 -19.50
CA LEU A 211 -0.37 7.60 -19.00
C LEU A 211 0.90 6.91 -18.47
N PRO A 212 0.77 6.06 -17.44
CA PRO A 212 1.90 5.27 -16.98
C PRO A 212 2.23 4.18 -18.02
N GLU A 213 3.52 3.87 -18.17
CA GLU A 213 3.95 2.74 -19.02
C GLU A 213 3.49 1.39 -18.42
N ARG A 214 3.43 1.32 -17.08
CA ARG A 214 3.02 0.15 -16.30
C ARG A 214 1.94 0.53 -15.29
N MET A 215 0.84 -0.22 -15.30
CA MET A 215 -0.27 -0.10 -14.36
C MET A 215 -0.39 -1.38 -13.54
N VAL A 216 -0.25 -1.28 -12.22
CA VAL A 216 -0.48 -2.40 -11.31
C VAL A 216 -1.96 -2.45 -10.93
N VAL A 217 -2.54 -3.64 -10.98
CA VAL A 217 -3.95 -3.89 -10.59
C VAL A 217 -4.04 -5.04 -9.60
N ALA A 218 -5.14 -5.11 -8.85
CA ALA A 218 -5.37 -6.23 -7.93
C ALA A 218 -5.64 -7.52 -8.71
N HIS A 219 -4.92 -8.58 -8.35
CA HIS A 219 -4.99 -9.87 -9.03
C HIS A 219 -6.38 -10.51 -8.91
N GLY A 220 -7.01 -10.78 -10.05
CA GLY A 220 -8.31 -11.43 -10.14
C GLY A 220 -9.50 -10.52 -9.81
N GLU A 221 -9.30 -9.19 -9.70
CA GLU A 221 -10.34 -8.23 -9.36
C GLU A 221 -10.60 -7.24 -10.51
N PRO A 222 -11.87 -6.86 -10.76
CA PRO A 222 -12.18 -5.81 -11.73
C PRO A 222 -11.64 -4.46 -11.25
N THR A 223 -11.05 -3.69 -12.15
CA THR A 223 -10.41 -2.41 -11.82
C THR A 223 -11.06 -1.26 -12.57
N GLN A 224 -11.41 -0.18 -11.84
CA GLN A 224 -11.84 1.07 -12.46
C GLN A 224 -10.61 1.88 -12.86
N TRP A 225 -10.52 2.25 -14.13
CA TRP A 225 -9.45 3.06 -14.67
C TRP A 225 -10.03 4.19 -15.51
N SER A 226 -9.58 5.42 -15.29
CA SER A 226 -10.09 6.58 -16.03
C SER A 226 -8.97 7.27 -16.78
N VAL A 227 -9.17 7.50 -18.08
CA VAL A 227 -8.27 8.27 -18.93
C VAL A 227 -8.80 9.69 -19.06
N GLN A 228 -7.98 10.70 -18.76
CA GLN A 228 -8.38 12.11 -18.82
C GLN A 228 -7.85 12.77 -20.09
N LEU A 229 -8.70 13.54 -20.80
CA LEU A 229 -8.28 14.38 -21.93
C LEU A 229 -7.47 15.58 -21.43
N LYS A 230 -6.49 16.03 -22.21
CA LYS A 230 -5.81 17.29 -21.95
C LYS A 230 -6.75 18.47 -22.23
N PRO A 231 -6.62 19.60 -21.50
CA PRO A 231 -7.45 20.79 -21.72
C PRO A 231 -7.29 21.41 -23.12
N ASP A 232 -6.14 21.20 -23.76
CA ASP A 232 -5.79 21.71 -25.09
C ASP A 232 -6.05 20.69 -26.22
N SER A 233 -6.78 19.61 -25.94
CA SER A 233 -7.17 18.62 -26.95
C SER A 233 -8.03 19.28 -28.04
N ALA A 234 -7.59 19.17 -29.31
CA ALA A 234 -8.30 19.76 -30.45
C ALA A 234 -9.57 18.97 -30.81
N TRP A 235 -9.63 17.70 -30.41
CA TRP A 235 -10.76 16.81 -30.60
C TRP A 235 -11.10 16.08 -29.30
N SER A 236 -12.40 15.95 -29.01
CA SER A 236 -12.93 15.19 -27.88
C SER A 236 -13.87 14.10 -28.41
N PRO A 237 -13.36 12.90 -28.73
CA PRO A 237 -14.18 11.79 -29.20
C PRO A 237 -15.29 11.44 -28.20
N ALA A 238 -16.49 11.11 -28.68
CA ALA A 238 -17.61 10.72 -27.81
C ALA A 238 -17.36 9.39 -27.09
N THR A 239 -16.59 8.50 -27.71
CA THR A 239 -16.26 7.16 -27.20
C THR A 239 -14.76 6.91 -27.34
N ALA A 240 -14.19 6.26 -26.33
CA ALA A 240 -12.85 5.67 -26.36
C ALA A 240 -12.95 4.15 -26.22
N TYR A 241 -11.94 3.43 -26.71
CA TYR A 241 -11.91 1.98 -26.70
C TYR A 241 -10.63 1.50 -25.99
N ALA A 242 -10.76 0.47 -25.16
CA ALA A 242 -9.63 -0.21 -24.57
C ALA A 242 -9.74 -1.72 -24.84
N SER A 243 -8.68 -2.37 -25.31
CA SER A 243 -8.63 -3.82 -25.48
C SER A 243 -7.51 -4.41 -24.62
N LEU A 244 -7.74 -5.62 -24.11
CA LEU A 244 -6.78 -6.35 -23.27
C LEU A 244 -6.34 -7.60 -24.01
N GLY A 245 -5.12 -7.61 -24.56
CA GLY A 245 -4.65 -8.69 -25.42
C GLY A 245 -5.61 -8.93 -26.60
N ASN A 246 -6.14 -10.15 -26.72
CA ASN A 246 -7.08 -10.54 -27.79
C ASN A 246 -8.57 -10.42 -27.37
N SER A 247 -8.85 -9.71 -26.28
CA SER A 247 -10.22 -9.52 -25.78
C SER A 247 -10.98 -8.51 -26.64
N PRO A 248 -12.33 -8.58 -26.68
CA PRO A 248 -13.15 -7.56 -27.34
C PRO A 248 -12.90 -6.17 -26.73
N GLU A 249 -13.05 -5.14 -27.57
CA GLU A 249 -12.91 -3.75 -27.16
C GLU A 249 -13.94 -3.37 -26.10
N LEU A 250 -13.48 -2.68 -25.06
CA LEU A 250 -14.27 -2.10 -23.99
C LEU A 250 -14.54 -0.63 -24.34
N PRO A 251 -15.77 -0.25 -24.70
CA PRO A 251 -16.10 1.14 -24.98
C PRO A 251 -16.31 1.93 -23.68
N ALA A 252 -15.81 3.16 -23.64
CA ALA A 252 -16.08 4.13 -22.58
C ALA A 252 -16.57 5.45 -23.18
N GLN A 253 -17.69 5.97 -22.67
CA GLN A 253 -18.22 7.27 -23.12
C GLN A 253 -17.51 8.42 -22.41
N LEU A 254 -17.34 9.53 -23.11
CA LEU A 254 -16.80 10.75 -22.54
C LEU A 254 -17.73 11.30 -21.46
N ASN A 255 -17.24 11.39 -20.23
CA ASN A 255 -17.95 11.96 -19.09
C ASN A 255 -17.01 12.88 -18.30
N ASP A 256 -17.38 14.15 -18.09
CA ASP A 256 -16.58 15.15 -17.39
C ASP A 256 -15.10 15.21 -17.84
N ASN A 257 -14.89 15.18 -19.17
CA ASN A 257 -13.57 15.18 -19.81
C ASN A 257 -12.70 13.93 -19.50
N ARG A 258 -13.34 12.82 -19.11
CA ARG A 258 -12.71 11.53 -18.78
C ARG A 258 -13.43 10.36 -19.46
N TYR A 259 -12.69 9.29 -19.70
CA TYR A 259 -13.21 8.01 -20.17
C TYR A 259 -13.09 6.98 -19.05
N PRO A 260 -14.20 6.63 -18.37
CA PRO A 260 -14.18 5.60 -17.33
C PRO A 260 -14.25 4.21 -17.96
N PHE A 261 -13.16 3.46 -17.82
CA PHE A 261 -13.09 2.05 -18.18
C PHE A 261 -13.27 1.17 -16.94
N GLN A 262 -14.02 0.08 -17.10
CA GLN A 262 -14.08 -0.99 -16.13
C GLN A 262 -13.34 -2.19 -16.69
N LEU A 263 -12.11 -2.37 -16.23
CA LEU A 263 -11.26 -3.47 -16.66
C LEU A 263 -11.74 -4.77 -16.00
N PRO A 264 -11.87 -5.88 -16.77
CA PRO A 264 -12.22 -7.18 -16.22
C PRO A 264 -11.13 -7.68 -15.25
N PRO A 265 -11.45 -8.67 -14.40
CA PRO A 265 -10.46 -9.27 -13.53
C PRO A 265 -9.33 -9.94 -14.33
N LEU A 266 -8.09 -9.59 -14.00
CA LEU A 266 -6.89 -10.10 -14.67
C LEU A 266 -6.03 -10.90 -13.69
N THR A 267 -5.50 -12.03 -14.14
CA THR A 267 -4.60 -12.89 -13.34
C THR A 267 -3.19 -12.98 -13.92
N VAL A 268 -3.03 -12.63 -15.20
CA VAL A 268 -1.76 -12.66 -15.93
C VAL A 268 -1.47 -11.27 -16.47
N GLN A 269 -0.17 -10.92 -16.51
CA GLN A 269 0.29 -9.69 -17.15
C GLN A 269 -0.24 -9.61 -18.59
N THR A 270 -0.89 -8.50 -18.92
CA THR A 270 -1.59 -8.30 -20.20
C THR A 270 -1.33 -6.90 -20.71
N GLU A 271 -1.15 -6.78 -22.03
CA GLU A 271 -1.03 -5.49 -22.70
C GLU A 271 -2.42 -4.89 -22.92
N LEU A 272 -2.63 -3.67 -22.42
CA LEU A 272 -3.82 -2.87 -22.68
C LEU A 272 -3.52 -1.93 -23.85
N GLN A 273 -4.32 -2.02 -24.91
CA GLN A 273 -4.28 -1.06 -26.01
C GLN A 273 -5.43 -0.08 -25.83
N LEU A 274 -5.10 1.20 -25.70
CA LEU A 274 -6.04 2.29 -25.57
C LEU A 274 -6.11 3.06 -26.88
N GLN A 275 -7.33 3.25 -27.38
CA GLN A 275 -7.63 4.09 -28.53
C GLN A 275 -8.62 5.19 -28.14
N VAL A 276 -8.20 6.45 -28.31
CA VAL A 276 -9.02 7.64 -28.12
C VAL A 276 -8.98 8.45 -29.42
N GLY A 277 -9.91 8.19 -30.33
CA GLY A 277 -9.91 8.84 -31.65
C GLY A 277 -8.67 8.46 -32.48
N ASP A 278 -7.75 9.40 -32.69
CA ASP A 278 -6.48 9.20 -33.40
C ASP A 278 -5.28 9.02 -32.46
N PHE A 279 -5.53 8.96 -31.15
CA PHE A 279 -4.54 8.63 -30.14
C PHE A 279 -4.57 7.13 -29.84
N ASP A 280 -3.41 6.49 -29.96
CA ASP A 280 -3.19 5.08 -29.67
C ASP A 280 -2.05 4.95 -28.66
N HIS A 281 -2.24 4.17 -27.60
CA HIS A 281 -1.21 3.94 -26.59
C HIS A 281 -1.30 2.56 -25.98
N GLN A 282 -0.16 2.00 -25.58
CA GLN A 282 -0.06 0.70 -24.95
C GLN A 282 0.37 0.85 -23.50
N VAL A 283 -0.34 0.19 -22.59
CA VAL A 283 -0.05 0.16 -21.15
C VAL A 283 0.13 -1.29 -20.72
N GLN A 284 1.22 -1.59 -20.01
CA GLN A 284 1.41 -2.92 -19.43
C GLN A 284 0.60 -3.03 -18.13
N VAL A 285 -0.39 -3.92 -18.11
CA VAL A 285 -1.22 -4.16 -16.93
C VAL A 285 -0.70 -5.37 -16.18
N GLU A 286 -0.29 -5.17 -14.94
CA GLU A 286 0.33 -6.19 -14.12
C GLU A 286 -0.51 -6.51 -12.88
N PRO A 287 -1.18 -7.67 -12.86
CA PRO A 287 -1.93 -8.10 -11.70
C PRO A 287 -1.01 -8.54 -10.56
N LYS A 288 -1.21 -7.97 -9.36
CA LYS A 288 -0.49 -8.34 -8.14
C LYS A 288 -1.47 -8.62 -6.99
N LEU A 289 -1.08 -9.52 -6.10
CA LEU A 289 -1.83 -9.78 -4.87
C LEU A 289 -1.80 -8.53 -3.97
N ARG A 290 -2.93 -8.25 -3.33
CA ARG A 290 -3.03 -7.17 -2.34
C ARG A 290 -2.12 -7.44 -1.15
N PRO A 291 -1.60 -6.40 -0.48
CA PRO A 291 -0.90 -6.57 0.78
C PRO A 291 -1.87 -7.08 1.85
N GLU A 292 -1.51 -8.18 2.52
CA GLU A 292 -2.30 -8.76 3.62
C GLU A 292 -1.50 -8.72 4.92
N LEU A 293 -2.18 -8.57 6.06
CA LEU A 293 -1.54 -8.64 7.38
C LEU A 293 -1.31 -10.10 7.77
N THR A 294 -0.05 -10.44 8.03
CA THR A 294 0.37 -11.78 8.46
C THR A 294 0.36 -11.93 9.99
N THR A 295 0.77 -10.87 10.69
CA THR A 295 0.79 -10.79 12.15
C THR A 295 0.23 -9.45 12.60
N VAL A 296 -0.51 -9.47 13.70
CA VAL A 296 -1.03 -8.27 14.34
C VAL A 296 -0.88 -8.46 15.85
N THR A 297 0.00 -7.67 16.46
CA THR A 297 0.34 -7.75 17.87
C THR A 297 0.10 -6.40 18.52
N ALA A 298 -0.59 -6.36 19.65
CA ALA A 298 -0.65 -5.20 20.51
C ALA A 298 0.47 -5.30 21.54
N GLU A 299 1.37 -4.32 21.52
CA GLU A 299 2.35 -4.15 22.59
C GLU A 299 1.70 -3.29 23.67
N VAL A 300 1.51 -3.88 24.84
CA VAL A 300 0.75 -3.33 25.96
C VAL A 300 1.69 -3.04 27.11
N THR A 301 1.78 -1.77 27.50
CA THR A 301 2.41 -1.34 28.74
C THR A 301 1.34 -1.23 29.81
N LEU A 302 1.45 -2.06 30.84
CA LEU A 302 0.52 -2.07 31.96
C LEU A 302 0.64 -0.81 32.83
N PRO A 303 -0.37 -0.48 33.66
CA PRO A 303 -0.30 0.67 34.54
C PRO A 303 0.87 0.59 35.51
N GLU A 304 1.46 1.74 35.83
CA GLU A 304 2.64 1.84 36.70
C GLU A 304 2.42 1.23 38.10
N TYR A 305 1.18 1.29 38.62
CA TYR A 305 0.87 0.72 39.93
C TYR A 305 1.09 -0.80 40.00
N LEU A 306 0.99 -1.51 38.88
CA LEU A 306 1.24 -2.95 38.81
C LEU A 306 2.72 -3.32 38.88
N GLN A 307 3.65 -2.36 38.78
CA GLN A 307 5.10 -2.59 38.90
C GLN A 307 5.63 -3.64 37.91
N ARG A 308 5.13 -3.61 36.67
CA ARG A 308 5.57 -4.48 35.57
C ARG A 308 6.23 -3.64 34.48
N ASP A 309 7.56 -3.69 34.43
CA ASP A 309 8.37 -2.83 33.55
C ASP A 309 8.41 -3.31 32.09
N ALA A 310 8.16 -4.61 31.86
CA ALA A 310 8.20 -5.19 30.52
C ALA A 310 6.84 -5.06 29.82
N PRO A 311 6.80 -4.55 28.58
CA PRO A 311 5.57 -4.57 27.80
C PRO A 311 5.17 -6.01 27.46
N LEU A 312 3.85 -6.22 27.34
CA LEU A 312 3.24 -7.49 26.98
C LEU A 312 2.86 -7.48 25.51
N ASP A 313 3.35 -8.45 24.75
CA ASP A 313 2.93 -8.67 23.37
C ASP A 313 1.69 -9.57 23.34
N VAL A 314 0.54 -9.00 23.00
CA VAL A 314 -0.73 -9.70 22.88
C VAL A 314 -1.08 -9.86 21.41
N GLU A 315 -1.22 -11.09 20.92
CA GLU A 315 -1.62 -11.32 19.52
C GLU A 315 -3.12 -11.03 19.34
N VAL A 316 -3.46 -10.17 18.38
CA VAL A 316 -4.82 -9.63 18.20
C VAL A 316 -5.42 -10.01 16.85
N ARG A 317 -5.14 -11.21 16.33
CA ARG A 317 -5.69 -11.64 15.01
C ARG A 317 -7.22 -11.61 14.94
N SER A 318 -7.89 -11.82 16.07
CA SER A 318 -9.35 -11.77 16.19
C SER A 318 -9.94 -10.36 16.13
N GLY A 319 -9.10 -9.31 16.18
CA GLY A 319 -9.55 -7.93 16.22
C GLY A 319 -10.10 -7.50 17.58
N VAL A 320 -9.87 -8.25 18.67
CA VAL A 320 -10.32 -7.87 20.02
C VAL A 320 -9.14 -7.85 20.98
N LEU A 321 -8.88 -6.71 21.61
CA LEU A 321 -7.86 -6.50 22.62
C LEU A 321 -8.53 -6.26 23.99
N SER A 322 -8.38 -7.22 24.91
CA SER A 322 -8.87 -7.11 26.29
C SER A 322 -7.71 -6.85 27.24
N VAL A 323 -7.71 -5.69 27.89
CA VAL A 323 -6.59 -5.22 28.72
C VAL A 323 -7.12 -4.35 29.86
N VAL A 324 -6.44 -4.37 31.01
CA VAL A 324 -6.81 -3.59 32.19
C VAL A 324 -6.80 -2.08 31.95
N GLU A 325 -7.76 -1.38 32.53
CA GLU A 325 -7.86 0.08 32.52
C GLU A 325 -6.57 0.75 33.03
N GLY A 326 -6.20 1.87 32.40
CA GLY A 326 -4.98 2.62 32.68
C GLY A 326 -3.76 2.13 31.88
N SER A 327 -3.88 0.99 31.18
CA SER A 327 -2.81 0.51 30.31
C SER A 327 -2.66 1.39 29.07
N GLN A 328 -1.45 1.38 28.52
CA GLN A 328 -1.14 1.97 27.23
C GLN A 328 -0.90 0.86 26.21
N ALA A 329 -1.45 0.99 25.01
CA ALA A 329 -1.26 0.00 23.95
C ALA A 329 -0.88 0.66 22.64
N ARG A 330 -0.08 -0.03 21.83
CA ARG A 330 0.15 0.28 20.42
C ARG A 330 0.07 -0.99 19.60
N LEU A 331 -0.31 -0.87 18.33
CA LEU A 331 -0.39 -1.99 17.41
C LEU A 331 0.86 -2.05 16.54
N ILE A 332 1.41 -3.26 16.44
CA ILE A 332 2.49 -3.64 15.55
C ILE A 332 1.92 -4.68 14.59
N ALA A 333 1.84 -4.34 13.31
CA ALA A 333 1.32 -5.24 12.28
C ALA A 333 2.38 -5.47 11.20
N THR A 334 2.43 -6.68 10.64
CA THR A 334 3.38 -7.03 9.56
C THR A 334 2.61 -7.49 8.33
N ALA A 335 2.82 -6.82 7.19
CA ALA A 335 2.21 -7.17 5.93
C ALA A 335 3.05 -8.17 5.11
N THR A 336 2.43 -8.82 4.13
CA THR A 336 3.10 -9.70 3.15
C THR A 336 4.04 -8.96 2.19
N ARG A 337 3.93 -7.63 2.11
CA ARG A 337 4.66 -6.77 1.15
C ARG A 337 5.13 -5.48 1.83
N PRO A 338 6.17 -4.82 1.30
CA PRO A 338 6.56 -3.49 1.73
C PRO A 338 5.44 -2.47 1.52
N LEU A 339 5.22 -1.64 2.52
CA LEU A 339 4.14 -0.66 2.57
C LEU A 339 4.67 0.74 2.24
N GLN A 340 3.78 1.59 1.72
CA GLN A 340 4.05 3.02 1.52
C GLN A 340 3.43 3.86 2.63
N HIS A 341 2.21 3.53 3.05
CA HIS A 341 1.52 4.20 4.14
C HIS A 341 0.53 3.28 4.83
N ALA A 342 0.27 3.58 6.09
CA ALA A 342 -0.78 2.97 6.89
C ALA A 342 -1.43 4.04 7.76
N LYS A 343 -2.74 3.88 8.01
CA LYS A 343 -3.54 4.79 8.82
C LYS A 343 -4.35 3.99 9.82
N LEU A 344 -4.32 4.42 11.07
CA LEU A 344 -5.26 3.97 12.09
C LEU A 344 -6.37 5.03 12.16
N ASP A 345 -7.56 4.66 11.70
CA ASP A 345 -8.63 5.59 11.33
C ASP A 345 -8.13 6.64 10.32
N ASP A 346 -7.97 7.89 10.77
CA ASP A 346 -7.48 9.00 9.95
C ASP A 346 -6.05 9.45 10.33
N ILE A 347 -5.40 8.74 11.26
CA ILE A 347 -4.09 9.10 11.79
C ILE A 347 -3.00 8.25 11.11
N ASP A 348 -2.03 8.92 10.49
CA ASP A 348 -0.89 8.26 9.86
C ASP A 348 -0.07 7.46 10.87
N SER A 349 0.22 6.20 10.52
CA SER A 349 1.05 5.29 11.30
C SER A 349 2.44 5.20 10.70
N TYR A 350 3.43 4.91 11.54
CA TYR A 350 4.81 4.73 11.09
C TYR A 350 4.94 3.42 10.31
N VAL A 351 5.59 3.47 9.15
CA VAL A 351 5.81 2.31 8.27
C VAL A 351 7.31 2.10 8.06
N ASP A 352 7.77 0.88 8.28
CA ASP A 352 9.15 0.45 8.05
C ASP A 352 9.15 -0.89 7.30
N GLY A 353 9.49 -0.84 6.01
CA GLY A 353 9.36 -2.00 5.14
C GLY A 353 7.93 -2.52 5.11
N SER A 354 7.69 -3.73 5.59
CA SER A 354 6.36 -4.34 5.70
C SER A 354 5.71 -4.16 7.08
N GLN A 355 6.39 -3.50 8.03
CA GLN A 355 5.92 -3.35 9.40
C GLN A 355 5.24 -2.00 9.61
N ILE A 356 4.09 -2.03 10.28
CA ILE A 356 3.33 -0.86 10.71
C ILE A 356 3.49 -0.74 12.23
N ARG A 357 3.76 0.47 12.71
CA ARG A 357 3.71 0.83 14.12
C ARG A 357 2.78 2.02 14.30
N THR A 358 1.72 1.84 15.06
CA THR A 358 0.78 2.92 15.38
C THR A 358 1.34 3.79 16.50
N GLN A 359 0.71 4.95 16.73
CA GLN A 359 0.87 5.68 17.98
C GLN A 359 0.38 4.86 19.18
N THR A 360 0.79 5.25 20.38
CA THR A 360 0.30 4.67 21.63
C THR A 360 -0.99 5.35 22.06
N TRP A 361 -1.97 4.58 22.54
CA TRP A 361 -3.21 5.09 23.13
C TRP A 361 -3.40 4.58 24.55
N LEU A 362 -4.12 5.37 25.34
CA LEU A 362 -4.54 5.03 26.70
C LEU A 362 -5.88 4.28 26.68
N ILE A 363 -5.99 3.26 27.51
CA ILE A 363 -7.23 2.52 27.79
C ILE A 363 -7.92 3.19 28.98
N ASP A 364 -8.95 3.97 28.72
CA ASP A 364 -9.63 4.88 29.67
C ASP A 364 -11.00 4.35 30.16
N GLY A 365 -11.16 3.02 30.19
CA GLY A 365 -12.40 2.40 30.65
C GLY A 365 -13.55 2.40 29.63
N THR A 366 -13.38 3.03 28.46
CA THR A 366 -14.39 3.01 27.38
C THR A 366 -14.05 2.00 26.28
N GLU A 367 -15.07 1.32 25.77
CA GLU A 367 -14.92 0.49 24.57
C GLU A 367 -14.66 1.39 23.36
N LYS A 368 -13.59 1.09 22.63
CA LYS A 368 -13.18 1.84 21.42
C LYS A 368 -12.98 0.89 20.26
N ALA A 369 -13.29 1.37 19.06
CA ALA A 369 -13.01 0.63 17.84
C ALA A 369 -12.11 1.48 16.93
N PHE A 370 -11.07 0.86 16.38
CA PHE A 370 -10.13 1.46 15.43
C PHE A 370 -10.13 0.67 14.12
N SER A 371 -9.94 1.37 13.01
CA SER A 371 -9.86 0.80 11.67
C SER A 371 -8.47 1.03 11.10
N LEU A 372 -7.65 -0.01 11.04
CA LEU A 372 -6.34 0.05 10.40
C LEU A 372 -6.47 -0.19 8.89
N ARG A 373 -6.00 0.77 8.09
CA ARG A 373 -5.90 0.69 6.61
C ARG A 373 -4.45 0.83 6.18
N TRP A 374 -4.06 0.16 5.11
CA TRP A 374 -2.70 0.20 4.59
C TRP A 374 -2.67 0.10 3.06
N ARG A 375 -1.61 0.64 2.46
CA ARG A 375 -1.33 0.58 1.03
C ARG A 375 0.13 0.25 0.78
N ASP A 376 0.37 -0.60 -0.22
CA ASP A 376 1.72 -0.98 -0.63
C ASP A 376 2.41 0.06 -1.54
N GLN A 377 3.68 -0.19 -1.86
CA GLN A 377 4.47 0.66 -2.76
C GLN A 377 4.00 0.62 -4.22
N ASP A 378 3.22 -0.39 -4.59
CA ASP A 378 2.61 -0.52 -5.91
C ASP A 378 1.25 0.21 -6.00
N GLY A 379 0.79 0.82 -4.90
CA GLY A 379 -0.47 1.55 -4.83
C GLY A 379 -1.70 0.69 -4.52
N LEU A 380 -1.52 -0.58 -4.15
CA LEU A 380 -2.62 -1.49 -3.81
C LEU A 380 -3.01 -1.38 -2.33
N ASP A 381 -4.28 -1.11 -2.08
CA ASP A 381 -4.86 -1.15 -0.74
C ASP A 381 -4.98 -2.60 -0.22
N GLY A 382 -4.91 -2.76 1.10
CA GLY A 382 -5.29 -4.01 1.76
C GLY A 382 -6.70 -4.46 1.38
N SER A 383 -6.94 -5.77 1.40
CA SER A 383 -8.24 -6.37 0.99
C SER A 383 -9.42 -5.84 1.80
N SER A 384 -9.22 -5.63 3.09
CA SER A 384 -10.18 -4.99 3.98
C SER A 384 -9.46 -4.29 5.12
N ALA A 385 -10.07 -3.25 5.68
CA ALA A 385 -9.53 -2.58 6.85
C ALA A 385 -9.59 -3.52 8.06
N PHE A 386 -8.50 -3.62 8.82
CA PHE A 386 -8.45 -4.42 10.03
C PHE A 386 -9.16 -3.68 11.16
N GLN A 387 -10.20 -4.29 11.72
CA GLN A 387 -11.01 -3.71 12.80
C GLN A 387 -10.47 -4.19 14.14
N LEU A 388 -10.08 -3.24 15.00
CA LEU A 388 -9.61 -3.48 16.35
C LEU A 388 -10.62 -2.94 17.35
N GLN A 389 -11.21 -3.81 18.16
CA GLN A 389 -12.06 -3.48 19.29
C GLN A 389 -11.27 -3.59 20.59
N ILE A 390 -11.27 -2.52 21.38
CA ILE A 390 -10.66 -2.48 22.70
C ILE A 390 -11.75 -2.73 23.73
N LYS A 391 -11.54 -3.75 24.56
CA LYS A 391 -12.38 -4.09 25.70
C LYS A 391 -11.62 -3.82 26.99
N PRO A 392 -11.87 -2.68 27.65
CA PRO A 392 -11.24 -2.40 28.93
C PRO A 392 -11.73 -3.41 29.97
N MET A 393 -10.79 -3.95 30.73
CA MET A 393 -11.06 -4.81 31.88
C MET A 393 -10.81 -4.02 33.16
N ILE A 394 -11.63 -4.27 34.18
CA ILE A 394 -11.43 -3.71 35.52
C ILE A 394 -10.53 -4.70 36.28
N ASP A 395 -9.57 -4.18 37.04
CA ASP A 395 -8.78 -4.93 38.01
C ASP A 395 -9.72 -5.49 39.10
N GLU A 396 -9.80 -6.81 39.27
CA GLU A 396 -10.71 -7.44 40.23
C GLU A 396 -10.12 -7.49 41.64
N PRO A 397 -10.92 -7.38 42.72
CA PRO A 397 -10.40 -7.46 44.08
C PRO A 397 -9.81 -8.84 44.39
N PRO A 398 -8.72 -8.92 45.18
CA PRO A 398 -8.08 -10.18 45.53
C PRO A 398 -9.00 -11.01 46.43
N SER A 399 -8.77 -12.32 46.41
CA SER A 399 -9.45 -13.29 47.27
C SER A 399 -8.48 -13.86 48.30
N VAL A 400 -8.98 -14.14 49.52
CA VAL A 400 -8.18 -14.74 50.59
C VAL A 400 -8.98 -15.74 51.41
N THR A 401 -8.36 -16.86 51.76
CA THR A 401 -8.92 -17.85 52.66
C THR A 401 -7.84 -18.48 53.54
N ALA A 402 -8.22 -18.90 54.75
CA ALA A 402 -7.33 -19.65 55.64
C ALA A 402 -7.76 -21.12 55.69
N GLN A 403 -6.82 -22.02 55.44
CA GLN A 403 -6.91 -23.45 55.67
C GLN A 403 -6.32 -23.80 57.04
N ASP A 404 -6.85 -24.87 57.64
CA ASP A 404 -6.44 -25.36 58.96
C ASP A 404 -6.66 -24.37 60.11
N LEU A 405 -7.39 -23.27 59.87
CA LEU A 405 -7.81 -22.31 60.88
C LEU A 405 -9.28 -22.59 61.29
N PRO A 406 -9.54 -23.11 62.50
CA PRO A 406 -10.91 -23.39 62.94
C PRO A 406 -11.70 -22.08 63.10
N ARG A 407 -12.97 -22.06 62.66
CA ARG A 407 -13.84 -20.87 62.78
C ARG A 407 -14.01 -20.40 64.21
N GLN A 408 -14.04 -21.34 65.15
CA GLN A 408 -14.09 -21.07 66.58
C GLN A 408 -13.24 -22.10 67.30
N CYS A 409 -12.37 -21.66 68.21
CA CYS A 409 -11.64 -22.56 69.10
C CYS A 409 -11.26 -21.89 70.42
N VAL A 410 -11.03 -22.73 71.44
CA VAL A 410 -10.43 -22.32 72.71
C VAL A 410 -8.93 -22.57 72.61
N LEU A 411 -8.14 -21.62 73.09
CA LEU A 411 -6.69 -21.62 72.98
C LEU A 411 -6.07 -21.15 74.30
N LEU A 412 -4.98 -21.80 74.73
CA LEU A 412 -4.13 -21.25 75.78
C LEU A 412 -3.35 -20.03 75.25
N ASP A 413 -3.10 -19.03 76.07
CA ASP A 413 -2.32 -17.86 75.68
C ASP A 413 -0.93 -18.20 75.10
N SER A 414 -0.27 -19.24 75.63
CA SER A 414 1.02 -19.74 75.18
C SER A 414 0.96 -20.73 74.00
N GLU A 415 -0.23 -21.17 73.59
CA GLU A 415 -0.39 -22.13 72.50
C GLU A 415 -0.22 -21.45 71.13
N GLN A 416 0.43 -22.16 70.21
CA GLN A 416 0.65 -21.68 68.85
C GLN A 416 -0.31 -22.38 67.87
N LEU A 417 -1.16 -21.58 67.23
CA LEU A 417 -2.07 -22.02 66.18
C LEU A 417 -1.43 -21.79 64.82
N ASN A 418 -1.15 -22.88 64.09
CA ASN A 418 -0.60 -22.83 62.74
C ASN A 418 -1.71 -23.01 61.71
N PHE A 419 -1.68 -22.20 60.65
CA PHE A 419 -2.65 -22.23 59.57
C PHE A 419 -1.97 -21.91 58.23
N ARG A 420 -2.66 -22.13 57.11
CA ARG A 420 -2.17 -21.76 55.79
C ARG A 420 -3.10 -20.74 55.17
N VAL A 421 -2.55 -19.65 54.66
CA VAL A 421 -3.29 -18.64 53.91
C VAL A 421 -3.12 -18.91 52.42
N LEU A 422 -4.22 -18.92 51.70
CA LEU A 422 -4.28 -18.93 50.25
C LEU A 422 -4.86 -17.60 49.79
N ALA A 423 -4.08 -16.86 49.01
CA ALA A 423 -4.52 -15.62 48.38
C ALA A 423 -4.38 -15.74 46.86
N ALA A 424 -5.31 -15.15 46.11
CA ALA A 424 -5.29 -15.14 44.65
C ALA A 424 -5.81 -13.81 44.12
N ASP A 425 -5.17 -13.35 43.05
CA ASP A 425 -5.39 -12.06 42.39
C ASP A 425 -5.06 -12.16 40.89
N ASP A 426 -5.60 -11.26 40.06
CA ASP A 426 -5.36 -11.21 38.61
C ASP A 426 -4.03 -10.52 38.24
N PHE A 427 -3.61 -9.50 39.00
CA PHE A 427 -2.38 -8.73 38.75
C PHE A 427 -1.33 -8.79 39.85
N GLY A 428 -1.51 -9.69 40.82
CA GLY A 428 -0.47 -10.10 41.76
C GLY A 428 -0.70 -9.57 43.17
N ILE A 429 -0.12 -10.27 44.13
CA ILE A 429 -0.38 -9.99 45.55
C ILE A 429 0.73 -9.11 46.10
N ARG A 430 0.39 -7.98 46.72
CA ARG A 430 1.37 -7.07 47.33
C ARG A 430 1.83 -7.61 48.67
N ARG A 431 0.89 -7.97 49.55
CA ARG A 431 1.18 -8.56 50.86
C ARG A 431 -0.05 -9.24 51.45
N VAL A 432 0.21 -10.20 52.32
CA VAL A 432 -0.81 -10.95 53.06
C VAL A 432 -0.48 -10.86 54.53
N GLY A 433 -1.51 -10.71 55.36
CA GLY A 433 -1.34 -10.63 56.80
C GLY A 433 -2.55 -11.11 57.59
N MET A 434 -2.45 -10.96 58.90
CA MET A 434 -3.53 -11.21 59.83
C MET A 434 -3.78 -9.97 60.69
N ARG A 435 -5.00 -9.80 61.14
CA ARG A 435 -5.47 -8.70 62.00
C ARG A 435 -6.27 -9.31 63.13
N TRP A 436 -6.08 -8.79 64.33
CA TRP A 436 -6.82 -9.23 65.50
C TRP A 436 -7.48 -8.07 66.22
N ARG A 437 -8.65 -8.34 66.79
CA ARG A 437 -9.42 -7.39 67.59
C ARG A 437 -10.13 -8.12 68.74
N GLY A 438 -10.01 -7.59 69.95
CA GLY A 438 -10.77 -8.03 71.12
C GLY A 438 -12.27 -7.77 70.94
N VAL A 439 -13.08 -8.78 71.24
CA VAL A 439 -14.55 -8.72 71.15
C VAL A 439 -15.18 -8.39 72.50
N ASP A 440 -14.47 -8.65 73.60
CA ASP A 440 -15.01 -8.48 74.94
C ASP A 440 -15.29 -7.00 75.28
N GLU A 441 -16.51 -6.73 75.74
CA GLU A 441 -16.96 -5.42 76.23
C GLU A 441 -16.56 -5.17 77.70
N ASN A 442 -15.73 -6.03 78.30
CA ASN A 442 -15.35 -5.91 79.71
C ASN A 442 -14.52 -4.63 79.91
N PRO A 443 -15.03 -3.60 80.62
CA PRO A 443 -14.33 -2.31 80.75
C PRO A 443 -13.03 -2.40 81.58
N LEU A 444 -12.78 -3.53 82.23
CA LEU A 444 -11.57 -3.80 83.01
C LEU A 444 -10.41 -4.36 82.17
N VAL A 445 -10.68 -4.84 80.95
CA VAL A 445 -9.68 -5.43 80.06
C VAL A 445 -9.56 -4.56 78.81
N THR A 446 -8.35 -4.05 78.54
CA THR A 446 -8.12 -3.32 77.29
C THR A 446 -8.23 -4.29 76.11
N ALA A 447 -9.20 -4.05 75.23
CA ALA A 447 -9.40 -4.85 74.03
C ALA A 447 -8.11 -4.86 73.19
N ALA A 448 -7.54 -6.05 72.96
CA ALA A 448 -6.32 -6.18 72.17
C ALA A 448 -6.63 -5.87 70.70
N GLN A 449 -5.80 -5.04 70.07
CA GLN A 449 -5.93 -4.73 68.65
C GLN A 449 -4.55 -4.69 68.01
N GLY A 450 -4.42 -5.29 66.83
CA GLY A 450 -3.16 -5.26 66.11
C GLY A 450 -3.25 -5.94 64.75
N GLN A 451 -2.16 -5.89 64.02
CA GLN A 451 -2.01 -6.57 62.74
C GLN A 451 -0.56 -6.99 62.55
N ALA A 452 -0.37 -8.08 61.81
CA ALA A 452 0.95 -8.59 61.42
C ALA A 452 0.94 -8.97 59.95
N VAL A 453 2.04 -8.66 59.26
CA VAL A 453 2.28 -9.14 57.89
C VAL A 453 2.85 -10.54 57.98
N LEU A 454 2.25 -11.48 57.26
CA LEU A 454 2.72 -12.88 57.20
C LEU A 454 3.75 -13.07 56.08
N SER A 455 3.50 -12.47 54.92
CA SER A 455 4.45 -12.46 53.80
C SER A 455 4.25 -11.24 52.91
N ALA A 456 5.34 -10.75 52.34
CA ALA A 456 5.29 -9.96 51.12
C ALA A 456 4.98 -10.89 49.93
N GLY A 457 4.28 -10.38 48.92
CA GLY A 457 4.12 -11.05 47.64
C GLY A 457 4.99 -10.40 46.56
N GLY A 458 4.49 -10.37 45.33
CA GLY A 458 5.13 -9.71 44.19
C GLY A 458 4.16 -9.50 43.03
N ALA A 459 4.47 -8.56 42.15
CA ALA A 459 3.66 -8.20 40.97
C ALA A 459 3.39 -9.36 39.98
N ASN A 460 4.18 -10.43 40.06
CA ASN A 460 4.00 -11.65 39.25
C ASN A 460 3.66 -12.89 40.10
N GLN A 461 3.38 -12.71 41.40
CA GLN A 461 3.12 -13.80 42.34
C GLN A 461 1.64 -13.87 42.68
N SER A 462 0.93 -14.74 41.96
CA SER A 462 -0.44 -15.15 42.23
C SER A 462 -0.68 -16.53 41.58
N PRO A 463 -1.29 -17.51 42.28
CA PRO A 463 -1.72 -17.45 43.68
C PRO A 463 -0.52 -17.48 44.66
N LEU A 464 -0.72 -16.98 45.88
CA LEU A 464 0.27 -17.00 46.95
C LEU A 464 -0.21 -17.89 48.10
N GLN A 465 0.65 -18.83 48.51
CA GLN A 465 0.41 -19.68 49.66
C GLN A 465 1.42 -19.36 50.77
N VAL A 466 0.92 -19.01 51.95
CA VAL A 466 1.74 -18.55 53.08
C VAL A 466 1.40 -19.34 54.33
N SER A 467 2.41 -19.77 55.09
CA SER A 467 2.19 -20.33 56.42
C SER A 467 2.01 -19.21 57.44
N GLY A 468 0.92 -19.24 58.20
CA GLY A 468 0.63 -18.32 59.29
C GLY A 468 0.73 -19.02 60.65
N ALA A 469 1.14 -18.27 61.66
CA ALA A 469 1.17 -18.73 63.05
C ALA A 469 0.62 -17.63 63.97
N PHE A 470 -0.27 -18.01 64.88
CA PHE A 470 -0.83 -17.13 65.90
C PHE A 470 -0.52 -17.68 67.30
N CYS A 471 0.05 -16.85 68.17
CA CYS A 471 0.26 -17.15 69.58
C CYS A 471 0.01 -15.87 70.37
N ALA A 472 -0.96 -15.90 71.31
CA ALA A 472 -1.41 -14.70 71.99
C ALA A 472 -0.31 -14.10 72.88
N ALA A 473 0.42 -14.93 73.63
CA ALA A 473 1.52 -14.50 74.49
C ALA A 473 2.63 -13.80 73.70
N ASN A 474 3.04 -14.34 72.55
CA ASN A 474 4.07 -13.73 71.68
C ASN A 474 3.62 -12.37 71.09
N LEU A 475 2.32 -12.18 70.92
CA LEU A 475 1.72 -10.94 70.43
C LEU A 475 1.37 -9.97 71.58
N GLY A 476 1.66 -10.33 72.85
CA GLY A 476 1.35 -9.52 74.03
C GLY A 476 -0.15 -9.38 74.30
N ILE A 477 -0.96 -10.34 73.84
CA ILE A 477 -2.42 -10.35 73.99
C ILE A 477 -2.77 -11.05 75.30
N ALA A 478 -3.36 -10.31 76.25
CA ALA A 478 -3.92 -10.89 77.47
C ALA A 478 -5.16 -11.76 77.17
N ALA A 479 -5.46 -12.71 78.07
CA ALA A 479 -6.59 -13.62 77.96
C ALA A 479 -7.93 -12.86 77.75
N GLN A 480 -8.54 -13.08 76.59
CA GLN A 480 -9.79 -12.46 76.14
C GLN A 480 -10.30 -13.17 74.87
N THR A 481 -11.50 -12.83 74.44
CA THR A 481 -12.04 -13.26 73.15
C THR A 481 -11.48 -12.40 72.01
N ILE A 482 -10.84 -13.03 71.03
CA ILE A 482 -10.20 -12.38 69.88
C ILE A 482 -10.91 -12.77 68.58
N GLN A 483 -11.22 -11.77 67.77
CA GLN A 483 -11.58 -11.93 66.37
C GLN A 483 -10.32 -11.80 65.52
N LEU A 484 -9.91 -12.90 64.88
CA LEU A 484 -8.81 -12.97 63.93
C LEU A 484 -9.37 -12.91 62.50
N THR A 485 -8.90 -11.96 61.69
CA THR A 485 -9.19 -11.89 60.25
C THR A 485 -7.89 -11.97 59.46
N ILE A 486 -7.92 -12.67 58.33
CA ILE A 486 -6.81 -12.68 57.39
C ILE A 486 -7.11 -11.63 56.34
N TRP A 487 -6.10 -10.86 55.94
CA TRP A 487 -6.26 -9.80 54.95
C TRP A 487 -5.22 -9.93 53.84
N VAL A 488 -5.62 -9.52 52.64
CA VAL A 488 -4.77 -9.44 51.45
C VAL A 488 -4.84 -8.04 50.86
N GLU A 489 -3.71 -7.56 50.40
CA GLU A 489 -3.59 -6.29 49.67
C GLU A 489 -2.97 -6.57 48.30
N ASP A 490 -3.58 -6.01 47.27
CA ASP A 490 -3.12 -5.99 45.89
C ASP A 490 -2.31 -4.71 45.60
N TYR A 491 -2.09 -4.43 44.32
CA TYR A 491 -1.36 -3.24 43.88
C TYR A 491 -2.26 -2.06 43.52
N LEU A 492 -3.60 -2.20 43.53
CA LEU A 492 -4.50 -1.14 43.08
C LEU A 492 -4.52 0.04 44.08
N PRO A 493 -4.14 1.27 43.67
CA PRO A 493 -4.07 2.41 44.57
C PRO A 493 -5.43 2.77 45.18
N GLY A 494 -5.45 2.95 46.50
CA GLY A 494 -6.66 3.38 47.23
C GLY A 494 -7.67 2.26 47.53
N ARG A 495 -7.43 1.03 47.06
CA ARG A 495 -8.24 -0.13 47.42
C ARG A 495 -7.96 -0.54 48.87
N GLN A 496 -9.02 -0.81 49.64
CA GLN A 496 -8.90 -1.33 50.99
C GLN A 496 -8.53 -2.82 50.95
N PRO A 497 -7.72 -3.31 51.90
CA PRO A 497 -7.39 -4.74 51.97
C PRO A 497 -8.66 -5.60 52.05
N VAL A 498 -8.71 -6.67 51.27
CA VAL A 498 -9.81 -7.63 51.33
C VAL A 498 -9.60 -8.54 52.53
N GLU A 499 -10.62 -8.71 53.36
CA GLU A 499 -10.59 -9.55 54.56
C GLU A 499 -11.33 -10.87 54.35
N SER A 500 -10.83 -11.92 55.00
CA SER A 500 -11.54 -13.18 55.16
C SER A 500 -12.73 -13.02 56.11
N LEU A 501 -13.59 -14.05 56.14
CA LEU A 501 -14.52 -14.20 57.27
C LEU A 501 -13.75 -14.25 58.61
N PRO A 502 -14.32 -13.72 59.70
CA PRO A 502 -13.66 -13.71 60.99
C PRO A 502 -13.62 -15.08 61.65
N TYR A 503 -12.50 -15.36 62.30
CA TYR A 503 -12.24 -16.54 63.13
C TYR A 503 -12.21 -16.12 64.59
N LEU A 504 -12.94 -16.83 65.45
CA LEU A 504 -13.18 -16.41 66.83
C LEU A 504 -12.38 -17.30 67.79
N LEU A 505 -11.38 -16.71 68.44
CA LEU A 505 -10.43 -17.40 69.30
C LEU A 505 -10.71 -17.02 70.76
N TYR A 506 -11.04 -18.00 71.59
CA TYR A 506 -11.20 -17.80 73.03
C TYR A 506 -9.85 -18.04 73.71
N VAL A 507 -9.08 -16.97 73.90
CA VAL A 507 -7.76 -17.05 74.51
C VAL A 507 -7.91 -17.04 76.03
N LEU A 508 -7.45 -18.10 76.68
CA LEU A 508 -7.53 -18.28 78.13
C LEU A 508 -6.13 -18.31 78.75
N SER A 509 -6.00 -17.75 79.95
CA SER A 509 -4.82 -17.99 80.78
C SER A 509 -4.82 -19.44 81.31
N PRO A 510 -3.68 -19.97 81.80
CA PRO A 510 -3.63 -21.33 82.36
C PRO A 510 -4.68 -21.59 83.44
N ASP A 511 -4.91 -20.65 84.37
CA ASP A 511 -5.95 -20.73 85.41
C ASP A 511 -7.37 -20.77 84.83
N GLN A 512 -7.68 -19.86 83.90
CA GLN A 512 -8.99 -19.78 83.26
C GLN A 512 -9.28 -21.04 82.43
N HIS A 513 -8.26 -21.56 81.76
CA HIS A 513 -8.34 -22.79 81.00
C HIS A 513 -8.59 -24.00 81.91
N ALA A 514 -7.94 -24.09 83.08
CA ALA A 514 -8.20 -25.14 84.06
C ALA A 514 -9.64 -25.12 84.60
N LEU A 515 -10.18 -23.92 84.87
CA LEU A 515 -11.59 -23.75 85.24
C LEU A 515 -12.53 -24.17 84.11
N TRP A 516 -12.22 -23.78 82.87
CA TRP A 516 -13.00 -24.17 81.69
C TRP A 516 -12.99 -25.68 81.48
N ILE A 517 -11.83 -26.33 81.53
CA ILE A 517 -11.68 -27.79 81.43
C ILE A 517 -12.50 -28.48 82.52
N THR A 518 -12.39 -28.04 83.78
CA THR A 518 -13.17 -28.61 84.89
C THR A 518 -14.68 -28.49 84.64
N ALA A 519 -15.14 -27.33 84.15
CA ALA A 519 -16.53 -27.12 83.81
C ALA A 519 -16.99 -28.05 82.66
N GLN A 520 -16.16 -28.24 81.62
CA GLN A 520 -16.47 -29.15 80.52
C GLN A 520 -16.43 -30.61 80.94
N MET A 521 -15.48 -31.01 81.79
CA MET A 521 -15.39 -32.37 82.33
C MET A 521 -16.60 -32.71 83.20
N ASN A 522 -17.07 -31.77 84.02
CA ASN A 522 -18.32 -31.91 84.78
C ASN A 522 -19.54 -32.07 83.86
N LYS A 523 -19.62 -31.30 82.76
CA LYS A 523 -20.69 -31.45 81.75
C LYS A 523 -20.62 -32.82 81.07
N TRP A 524 -19.43 -33.24 80.67
CA TRP A 524 -19.20 -34.54 80.05
C TRP A 524 -19.55 -35.70 80.99
N GLN A 525 -19.14 -35.63 82.27
CA GLN A 525 -19.46 -36.64 83.29
C GLN A 525 -20.98 -36.77 83.49
N ARG A 526 -21.71 -35.65 83.56
CA ARG A 526 -23.18 -35.67 83.64
C ARG A 526 -23.79 -36.36 82.41
N ALA A 527 -23.35 -35.97 81.21
CA ALA A 527 -23.85 -36.58 79.98
C ALA A 527 -23.50 -38.08 79.88
N ALA A 528 -22.34 -38.49 80.39
CA ALA A 528 -21.93 -39.90 80.45
C ALA A 528 -22.79 -40.70 81.44
N LEU A 529 -23.13 -40.13 82.60
CA LEU A 529 -24.08 -40.74 83.54
C LEU A 529 -25.47 -40.89 82.91
N ASP A 530 -25.96 -39.85 82.21
CA ASP A 530 -27.24 -39.91 81.51
C ASP A 530 -27.27 -41.03 80.48
N VAL A 531 -26.23 -41.16 79.65
CA VAL A 531 -26.12 -42.24 78.65
C VAL A 531 -26.01 -43.62 79.30
N ARG A 532 -25.28 -43.75 80.40
CA ARG A 532 -25.20 -44.99 81.18
C ARG A 532 -26.56 -45.39 81.74
N ASP A 533 -27.31 -44.44 82.28
CA ASP A 533 -28.62 -44.71 82.87
C ASP A 533 -29.64 -45.11 81.79
N VAL A 534 -29.60 -44.46 80.61
CA VAL A 534 -30.35 -44.88 79.42
C VAL A 534 -29.94 -46.29 78.97
N GLU A 535 -28.64 -46.61 78.95
CA GLU A 535 -28.15 -47.94 78.58
C GLU A 535 -28.66 -49.03 79.54
N MET A 536 -28.67 -48.75 80.85
CA MET A 536 -29.24 -49.66 81.84
C MET A 536 -30.73 -49.88 81.61
N GLN A 537 -31.49 -48.83 81.29
CA GLN A 537 -32.91 -48.93 80.96
C GLN A 537 -33.12 -49.75 79.67
N LEU A 538 -32.34 -49.50 78.62
CA LEU A 538 -32.42 -50.26 77.37
C LEU A 538 -32.10 -51.73 77.59
N ASN A 539 -31.09 -52.06 78.40
CA ASN A 539 -30.75 -53.44 78.74
C ASN A 539 -31.89 -54.14 79.51
N GLN A 540 -32.54 -53.45 80.45
CA GLN A 540 -33.72 -53.99 81.15
C GLN A 540 -34.87 -54.25 80.16
N SER A 541 -35.15 -53.31 79.26
CA SER A 541 -36.15 -53.49 78.18
C SER A 541 -35.80 -54.67 77.28
N ASN A 542 -34.52 -54.86 76.93
CA ASN A 542 -34.08 -56.02 76.14
C ASN A 542 -34.30 -57.33 76.87
N GLN A 543 -34.05 -57.39 78.18
CA GLN A 543 -34.34 -58.58 78.98
C GLN A 543 -35.83 -58.89 78.97
N ALA A 544 -36.67 -57.88 79.20
CA ALA A 544 -38.13 -58.04 79.16
C ALA A 544 -38.63 -58.47 77.77
N LEU A 545 -38.09 -57.93 76.69
CA LEU A 545 -38.42 -58.33 75.32
C LEU A 545 -37.94 -59.75 75.00
N ARG A 546 -36.76 -60.16 75.50
CA ARG A 546 -36.26 -61.54 75.37
C ARG A 546 -37.14 -62.55 76.08
N ASP A 547 -37.61 -62.22 77.28
CA ASP A 547 -38.50 -63.08 78.05
C ASP A 547 -39.87 -63.25 77.37
N ARG A 548 -40.39 -62.21 76.71
CA ARG A 548 -41.66 -62.25 75.94
C ARG A 548 -41.53 -62.84 74.54
N ALA A 549 -40.32 -62.82 73.95
CA ALA A 549 -40.08 -63.27 72.58
C ALA A 549 -40.53 -64.72 72.36
N ALA A 550 -40.38 -65.60 73.35
CA ALA A 550 -40.75 -67.01 73.25
C ALA A 550 -42.27 -67.25 73.00
N GLN A 551 -43.13 -66.26 73.24
CA GLN A 551 -44.59 -66.39 73.19
C GLN A 551 -45.26 -65.51 72.12
N GLU A 552 -44.68 -64.36 71.73
CA GLU A 552 -45.40 -63.31 70.98
C GLU A 552 -44.75 -62.88 69.64
N LEU A 553 -43.70 -63.57 69.19
CA LEU A 553 -42.87 -63.27 68.00
C LEU A 553 -43.64 -63.04 66.66
N SER A 554 -44.88 -63.52 66.54
CA SER A 554 -45.71 -63.40 65.34
C SER A 554 -46.62 -62.16 65.31
N THR A 555 -46.66 -61.35 66.37
CA THR A 555 -47.55 -60.18 66.47
C THR A 555 -46.90 -58.93 65.88
N GLU A 556 -47.64 -58.17 65.06
CA GLU A 556 -47.13 -56.94 64.44
C GLU A 556 -46.72 -55.88 65.48
N MET A 557 -47.47 -55.75 66.58
CA MET A 557 -47.12 -54.84 67.69
C MET A 557 -45.76 -55.17 68.33
N PHE A 558 -45.42 -56.45 68.47
CA PHE A 558 -44.14 -56.89 69.05
C PHE A 558 -42.97 -56.57 68.11
N ARG A 559 -43.17 -56.70 66.79
CA ARG A 559 -42.17 -56.28 65.79
C ARG A 559 -41.94 -54.77 65.82
N ASP A 560 -43.00 -53.98 65.91
CA ASP A 560 -42.90 -52.52 66.06
C ASP A 560 -42.14 -52.11 67.33
N GLU A 561 -42.40 -52.77 68.46
CA GLU A 561 -41.70 -52.51 69.72
C GLU A 561 -40.22 -52.89 69.64
N LEU A 562 -39.90 -54.03 69.02
CA LEU A 562 -38.51 -54.45 68.75
C LEU A 562 -37.77 -53.47 67.84
N MET A 563 -38.42 -52.97 66.79
CA MET A 563 -37.85 -51.97 65.88
C MET A 563 -37.61 -50.63 66.58
N ARG A 564 -38.53 -50.18 67.45
CA ARG A 564 -38.35 -48.97 68.28
C ARG A 564 -37.19 -49.14 69.25
N GLN A 565 -37.08 -50.32 69.89
CA GLN A 565 -36.00 -50.62 70.80
C GLN A 565 -34.64 -50.61 70.09
N ALA A 566 -34.52 -51.30 68.94
CA ALA A 566 -33.29 -51.30 68.14
C ALA A 566 -32.91 -49.88 67.66
N ALA A 567 -33.90 -49.06 67.27
CA ALA A 567 -33.66 -47.66 66.93
C ALA A 567 -33.15 -46.83 68.13
N ALA A 568 -33.68 -47.07 69.33
CA ALA A 568 -33.24 -46.43 70.56
C ALA A 568 -31.81 -46.84 70.95
N GLU A 569 -31.46 -48.12 70.81
CA GLU A 569 -30.08 -48.61 70.99
C GLU A 569 -29.12 -47.99 70.00
N HIS A 570 -29.46 -47.96 68.70
CA HIS A 570 -28.64 -47.31 67.69
C HIS A 570 -28.47 -45.80 67.93
N ALA A 571 -29.50 -45.12 68.46
CA ALA A 571 -29.38 -43.72 68.86
C ALA A 571 -28.46 -43.56 70.09
N ASN A 572 -28.58 -44.42 71.10
CA ASN A 572 -27.75 -44.37 72.30
C ASN A 572 -26.28 -44.71 71.99
N ALA A 573 -26.03 -45.74 71.17
CA ALA A 573 -24.69 -46.11 70.72
C ALA A 573 -24.00 -44.97 69.96
N ARG A 574 -24.73 -44.22 69.10
CA ARG A 574 -24.20 -43.02 68.44
C ARG A 574 -23.87 -41.91 69.44
N LYS A 575 -24.72 -41.68 70.45
CA LYS A 575 -24.44 -40.72 71.54
C LYS A 575 -23.21 -41.11 72.35
N LEU A 576 -23.09 -42.39 72.73
CA LEU A 576 -21.95 -42.93 73.47
C LEU A 576 -20.66 -42.75 72.68
N SER A 577 -20.66 -43.06 71.38
CA SER A 577 -19.52 -42.85 70.49
C SER A 577 -19.11 -41.37 70.42
N GLY A 578 -20.09 -40.46 70.27
CA GLY A 578 -19.85 -39.01 70.31
C GLY A 578 -19.27 -38.54 71.65
N LEU A 579 -19.78 -39.03 72.77
CA LEU A 579 -19.25 -38.72 74.11
C LEU A 579 -17.83 -39.27 74.30
N ALA A 580 -17.54 -40.47 73.83
CA ALA A 580 -16.18 -41.03 73.90
C ALA A 580 -15.19 -40.15 73.13
N GLN A 581 -15.55 -39.71 71.92
CA GLN A 581 -14.73 -38.78 71.13
C GLN A 581 -14.55 -37.43 71.83
N GLN A 582 -15.62 -36.86 72.40
CA GLN A 582 -15.54 -35.61 73.17
C GLN A 582 -14.64 -35.76 74.40
N GLY A 583 -14.72 -36.89 75.11
CA GLY A 583 -13.87 -37.16 76.27
C GLY A 583 -12.38 -37.24 75.88
N VAL A 584 -12.06 -37.92 74.77
CA VAL A 584 -10.70 -37.94 74.23
C VAL A 584 -10.21 -36.54 73.87
N GLU A 585 -11.05 -35.72 73.24
CA GLU A 585 -10.68 -34.35 72.88
C GLU A 585 -10.50 -33.45 74.11
N LEU A 586 -11.36 -33.59 75.13
CA LEU A 586 -11.21 -32.88 76.41
C LEU A 586 -9.92 -33.26 77.13
N LEU A 587 -9.54 -34.54 77.14
CA LEU A 587 -8.26 -34.99 77.70
C LEU A 587 -7.07 -34.44 76.91
N ARG A 588 -7.15 -34.40 75.58
CA ARG A 588 -6.12 -33.75 74.74
C ARG A 588 -6.01 -32.27 75.02
N GLN A 589 -7.13 -31.57 75.21
CA GLN A 589 -7.15 -30.15 75.58
C GLN A 589 -6.55 -29.93 76.97
N ALA A 590 -6.93 -30.75 77.95
CA ALA A 590 -6.38 -30.69 79.30
C ALA A 590 -4.85 -30.89 79.32
N ALA A 591 -4.35 -31.84 78.53
CA ALA A 591 -2.91 -32.15 78.42
C ALA A 591 -2.08 -31.01 77.80
N ARG A 592 -2.70 -30.02 77.16
CA ARG A 592 -1.99 -28.82 76.65
C ARG A 592 -1.64 -27.84 77.77
N ASN A 593 -2.31 -27.92 78.92
CA ASN A 593 -2.08 -27.04 80.05
C ASN A 593 -1.13 -27.68 81.07
N SER A 594 0.07 -27.11 81.20
CA SER A 594 1.10 -27.60 82.14
C SER A 594 0.69 -27.53 83.60
N ASP A 595 -0.31 -26.72 83.95
CA ASP A 595 -0.78 -26.60 85.34
C ASP A 595 -1.79 -27.70 85.73
N ILE A 596 -2.30 -28.44 84.74
CA ILE A 596 -3.24 -29.57 84.92
C ILE A 596 -2.50 -30.91 84.77
N SER A 597 -1.53 -30.99 83.85
CA SER A 597 -0.71 -32.17 83.57
C SER A 597 0.43 -32.34 84.57
#